data_AF-A0AA38BZH9-F1
#
_entry.id   AF-A0AA38BZH9-F1
#
_cell.length_a   1.000
_cell.length_b   1.000
_cell.length_c   1.000
_cell.angle_alpha   90.00
_cell.angle_beta   90.00
_cell.angle_gamma   90.00
#
_symmetry.space_group_name_H-M   'P 1'
#
loop_
_entity.id
_entity.type
_entity.pdbx_description
1 polymer ?
#
loop_
_entity_poly.entity_id
_entity_poly.type
_entity_poly.pdbx_seq_one_letter_code
_entity_poly.pdbx_strand_id
1 'polypeptide(L)'
;MRLTYVRGLQGDLLSGTIRGIPRVQQPLRASACCKHFTAYDLDSWEGNNRYSFNVLVTKQDLLDTYQPPFKSCVEQGRAGGIMCSYNRVNGVPACADYNLLSNTARYDSGFQGYITSDCDAVSIINTNHHYAPTTEDVVADVVLKA
;
A
#
# COMPACT_ATOMS: atom_id res chain seq x y z
N MET A 1 9.08 -16.41 3.03
CA MET A 1 8.06 -16.00 2.05
C MET A 1 8.78 -15.59 0.76
N ARG A 2 8.50 -16.23 -0.39
CA ARG A 2 9.13 -15.88 -1.68
C ARG A 2 8.11 -15.03 -2.45
N LEU A 3 8.35 -13.73 -2.55
CA LEU A 3 7.45 -12.83 -3.27
C LEU A 3 7.69 -12.98 -4.78
N THR A 4 6.69 -13.44 -5.51
CA THR A 4 6.76 -13.58 -6.96
C THR A 4 6.15 -12.31 -7.58
N TYR A 5 6.96 -11.51 -8.26
CA TYR A 5 6.49 -10.38 -9.05
C TYR A 5 6.68 -10.67 -10.53
N VAL A 6 5.73 -10.22 -11.36
CA VAL A 6 5.81 -10.36 -12.82
C VAL A 6 6.66 -9.22 -13.36
N ARG A 7 7.96 -9.46 -13.60
CA ARG A 7 8.79 -8.53 -14.37
C ARG A 7 8.31 -8.45 -15.81
N GLY A 8 8.38 -7.26 -16.40
CA GLY A 8 8.15 -7.07 -17.84
C GLY A 8 6.77 -6.55 -18.24
N LEU A 9 5.69 -6.81 -17.47
CA LEU A 9 4.36 -6.27 -17.81
C LEU A 9 4.33 -4.74 -17.66
N GLN A 10 4.99 -4.22 -16.62
CA GLN A 10 5.14 -2.79 -16.39
C GLN A 10 6.13 -2.12 -17.37
N GLY A 11 6.96 -2.93 -18.03
CA GLY A 11 8.15 -2.48 -18.73
C GLY A 11 9.38 -2.56 -17.81
N ASP A 12 10.50 -3.00 -18.37
CA ASP A 12 11.78 -2.99 -17.66
C ASP A 12 12.34 -1.56 -17.73
N LEU A 13 12.19 -0.80 -16.65
CA LEU A 13 12.82 0.52 -16.45
C LEU A 13 14.36 0.42 -16.25
N LEU A 14 14.99 -0.62 -16.77
CA LEU A 14 16.43 -0.78 -16.68
C LEU A 14 17.10 0.20 -17.64
N SER A 15 17.50 1.37 -17.12
CA SER A 15 18.60 2.13 -17.69
C SER A 15 19.88 1.30 -17.53
N GLY A 16 20.57 1.04 -18.62
CA GLY A 16 21.81 0.26 -18.60
C GLY A 16 22.04 -0.47 -19.92
N THR A 17 23.08 -1.29 -19.94
CA THR A 17 23.54 -1.96 -21.16
C THR A 17 23.46 -3.47 -20.96
N ILE A 18 22.64 -4.17 -21.76
CA ILE A 18 22.67 -5.64 -21.80
C ILE A 18 23.52 -6.02 -23.00
N ARG A 19 24.65 -6.72 -22.77
CA ARG A 19 25.57 -7.18 -23.82
C ARG A 19 26.06 -6.05 -24.77
N GLY A 20 26.35 -4.86 -24.24
CA GLY A 20 26.82 -3.73 -25.06
C GLY A 20 25.72 -2.91 -25.74
N ILE A 21 24.44 -3.28 -25.63
CA ILE A 21 23.32 -2.53 -26.22
C ILE A 21 22.68 -1.60 -25.17
N PRO A 22 22.68 -0.27 -25.37
CA PRO A 22 21.98 0.67 -24.49
C PRO A 22 20.48 0.37 -24.48
N ARG A 23 19.91 0.11 -23.30
CA ARG A 23 18.45 0.09 -23.14
C ARG A 23 17.94 1.53 -23.12
N VAL A 24 17.21 1.89 -24.17
CA VAL A 24 16.33 3.06 -24.18
C VAL A 24 15.29 2.88 -23.07
N GLN A 25 15.02 3.94 -22.31
CA GLN A 25 13.96 3.93 -21.31
C GLN A 25 12.64 3.60 -22.01
N GLN A 26 12.13 2.39 -21.76
CA GLN A 26 10.90 1.91 -22.37
C GLN A 26 9.72 2.65 -21.72
N PRO A 27 8.70 3.04 -22.50
CA PRO A 27 7.49 3.64 -21.93
C PRO A 27 6.82 2.66 -20.96
N LEU A 28 6.20 3.20 -19.91
CA LEU A 28 5.36 2.44 -18.98
C LEU A 28 4.24 1.76 -19.78
N ARG A 29 4.13 0.43 -19.69
CA ARG A 29 3.09 -0.33 -20.40
C ARG A 29 1.84 -0.53 -19.55
N ALA A 30 2.03 -0.93 -18.29
CA ALA A 30 0.97 -1.09 -17.30
C ALA A 30 1.51 -0.74 -15.91
N SER A 31 0.82 0.10 -15.15
CA SER A 31 1.25 0.40 -13.77
C SER A 31 0.92 -0.78 -12.85
N ALA A 32 1.92 -1.31 -12.14
CA ALA A 32 1.68 -2.30 -11.10
C ALA A 32 1.28 -1.59 -9.80
N CYS A 33 0.30 -2.13 -9.07
CA CYS A 33 -0.15 -1.62 -7.78
C CYS A 33 -0.07 -2.71 -6.71
N CYS A 34 0.77 -2.50 -5.68
CA CYS A 34 0.92 -3.43 -4.56
C CYS A 34 -0.29 -3.29 -3.62
N LYS A 35 -0.95 -4.39 -3.25
CA LYS A 35 -2.15 -4.35 -2.40
C LYS A 35 -2.25 -5.58 -1.49
N HIS A 36 -2.94 -5.49 -0.35
CA HIS A 36 -3.57 -4.32 0.26
C HIS A 36 -2.70 -3.86 1.45
N PHE A 37 -2.17 -2.64 1.40
CA PHE A 37 -1.20 -2.11 2.36
C PHE A 37 -1.93 -1.55 3.60
N THR A 38 -1.84 -2.16 4.77
CA THR A 38 -1.12 -3.38 5.14
C THR A 38 -1.90 -4.15 6.22
N ALA A 39 -1.40 -5.32 6.61
CA ALA A 39 -2.03 -6.19 7.61
C ALA A 39 -3.51 -6.48 7.31
N TYR A 40 -3.79 -6.73 6.03
CA TYR A 40 -5.09 -7.12 5.51
C TYR A 40 -5.05 -8.59 5.09
N ASP A 41 -5.68 -9.46 5.86
CA ASP A 41 -5.73 -10.91 5.60
C ASP A 41 -7.06 -11.57 6.00
N LEU A 42 -8.07 -10.78 6.41
CA LEU A 42 -9.38 -11.24 6.86
C LEU A 42 -10.50 -10.55 6.07
N ASP A 43 -11.32 -11.33 5.37
CA ASP A 43 -12.52 -10.82 4.69
C ASP A 43 -13.74 -10.77 5.63
N SER A 44 -14.12 -11.92 6.19
CA SER A 44 -15.24 -12.06 7.12
C SER A 44 -15.06 -13.31 7.97
N TRP A 45 -14.91 -13.16 9.28
CA TRP A 45 -14.69 -14.27 10.20
C TRP A 45 -15.09 -13.91 11.63
N GLU A 46 -15.82 -14.82 12.31
CA GLU A 46 -16.28 -14.65 13.70
C GLU A 46 -16.93 -13.28 13.99
N GLY A 47 -17.79 -12.80 13.09
CA GLY A 47 -18.48 -11.51 13.23
C GLY A 47 -17.62 -10.29 12.89
N ASN A 48 -16.34 -10.47 12.57
CA ASN A 48 -15.49 -9.41 12.03
C ASN A 48 -15.69 -9.28 10.53
N ASN A 49 -15.67 -8.05 10.04
CA ASN A 49 -15.73 -7.73 8.62
C ASN A 49 -14.57 -6.83 8.25
N ARG A 50 -14.00 -7.05 7.06
CA ARG A 50 -12.89 -6.28 6.50
C ARG A 50 -13.05 -4.75 6.53
N TYR A 51 -14.28 -4.25 6.42
CA TYR A 51 -14.59 -2.81 6.40
C TYR A 51 -14.63 -2.17 7.78
N SER A 52 -14.48 -2.93 8.87
CA SER A 52 -14.51 -2.39 10.24
C SER A 52 -13.45 -3.00 11.16
N PHE A 53 -12.80 -4.06 10.71
CA PHE A 53 -11.80 -4.79 11.49
C PHE A 53 -10.63 -3.87 11.88
N ASN A 54 -10.29 -3.92 13.16
CA ASN A 54 -9.10 -3.28 13.69
C ASN A 54 -8.09 -4.36 14.05
N VAL A 55 -7.09 -4.55 13.19
CA VAL A 55 -6.03 -5.51 13.48
C VAL A 55 -5.09 -4.94 14.54
N LEU A 56 -4.86 -5.71 15.59
CA LEU A 56 -3.85 -5.41 16.60
C LEU A 56 -2.60 -6.21 16.26
N VAL A 57 -1.57 -5.51 15.80
CA VAL A 57 -0.35 -6.12 15.28
C VAL A 57 0.87 -5.48 15.94
N THR A 58 1.80 -6.31 16.39
CA THR A 58 3.02 -5.82 17.02
C THR A 58 3.92 -5.15 15.97
N LYS A 59 4.79 -4.23 16.41
CA LYS A 59 5.81 -3.66 15.52
C LYS A 59 6.71 -4.75 14.92
N GLN A 60 7.00 -5.80 15.68
CA GLN A 60 7.80 -6.94 15.21
C GLN A 60 7.09 -7.63 14.05
N ASP A 61 5.81 -8.00 14.21
CA ASP A 61 5.06 -8.70 13.16
C ASP A 61 4.84 -7.84 11.92
N LEU A 62 4.65 -6.53 12.09
CA LEU A 62 4.63 -5.60 10.96
C LEU A 62 5.93 -5.70 10.16
N LEU A 63 7.08 -5.61 10.82
CA LEU A 63 8.39 -5.60 10.15
C LEU A 63 8.81 -6.97 9.60
N ASP A 64 8.45 -8.05 10.28
CA ASP A 64 8.90 -9.40 9.92
C ASP A 64 7.97 -10.10 8.94
N THR A 65 6.67 -9.77 8.97
CA THR A 65 5.64 -10.49 8.22
C THR A 65 4.94 -9.60 7.20
N TYR A 66 4.35 -8.48 7.64
CA TYR A 66 3.42 -7.73 6.79
C TYR A 66 4.09 -6.74 5.83
N GLN A 67 5.16 -6.06 6.24
CA GLN A 67 5.86 -5.06 5.41
C GLN A 67 6.89 -5.60 4.40
N PRO A 68 7.60 -6.73 4.63
CA PRO A 68 8.60 -7.23 3.68
C PRO A 68 8.08 -7.45 2.23
N PRO A 69 6.83 -7.94 2.03
CA PRO A 69 6.22 -7.99 0.70
C PRO A 69 6.15 -6.64 -0.01
N PHE A 70 5.68 -5.60 0.68
CA PHE A 70 5.52 -4.27 0.11
C PHE A 70 6.86 -3.60 -0.15
N LYS A 71 7.82 -3.75 0.77
CA LYS A 71 9.20 -3.30 0.57
C LYS A 71 9.81 -3.90 -0.69
N SER A 72 9.67 -5.22 -0.89
CA SER A 72 10.14 -5.89 -2.11
C SER A 72 9.38 -5.43 -3.36
N CYS A 73 8.08 -5.16 -3.24
CA CYS A 73 7.25 -4.64 -4.33
C CYS A 73 7.70 -3.25 -4.80
N VAL A 74 8.15 -2.41 -3.87
CA VAL A 74 8.74 -1.09 -4.15
C VAL A 74 10.17 -1.22 -4.69
N GLU A 75 11.08 -1.82 -3.94
CA GLU A 75 12.52 -1.82 -4.24
C GLU A 75 12.87 -2.67 -5.47
N GLN A 76 12.28 -3.86 -5.57
CA GLN A 76 12.58 -4.82 -6.65
C GLN A 76 11.54 -4.76 -7.76
N GLY A 77 10.27 -4.68 -7.38
CA GLY A 77 9.15 -4.64 -8.31
C GLY A 77 8.98 -3.28 -9.00
N ARG A 78 9.50 -2.20 -8.40
CA ARG A 78 9.37 -0.82 -8.90
C ARG A 78 7.92 -0.50 -9.26
N ALA A 79 6.98 -0.91 -8.41
CA ALA A 79 5.55 -0.67 -8.64
C ALA A 79 5.27 0.84 -8.77
N GLY A 80 4.34 1.20 -9.65
CA GLY A 80 3.87 2.58 -9.80
C GLY A 80 2.84 2.99 -8.74
N GLY A 81 2.18 2.01 -8.10
CA GLY A 81 1.12 2.21 -7.13
C GLY A 81 1.26 1.38 -5.85
N ILE A 82 0.73 1.91 -4.75
CA ILE A 82 0.38 1.16 -3.54
C ILE A 82 -1.10 1.42 -3.24
N MET A 83 -1.85 0.38 -2.91
CA MET A 83 -3.25 0.48 -2.50
C MET A 83 -3.36 0.26 -1.00
N CYS A 84 -3.80 1.27 -0.26
CA CYS A 84 -4.05 1.14 1.17
C CYS A 84 -5.31 0.28 1.44
N SER A 85 -5.31 -0.48 2.53
CA SER A 85 -6.35 -1.46 2.85
C SER A 85 -7.58 -0.84 3.52
N TYR A 86 -8.66 -1.64 3.60
CA TYR A 86 -9.89 -1.26 4.30
C TYR A 86 -9.72 -1.15 5.81
N ASN A 87 -8.95 -2.05 6.43
CA ASN A 87 -8.93 -2.21 7.88
C ASN A 87 -8.23 -1.05 8.62
N ARG A 88 -8.42 -1.01 9.93
CA ARG A 88 -7.55 -0.26 10.83
C ARG A 88 -6.37 -1.12 11.26
N VAL A 89 -5.22 -0.49 11.46
CA VAL A 89 -4.02 -1.08 12.05
C VAL A 89 -3.75 -0.34 13.36
N ASN A 90 -3.81 -1.06 14.48
CA ASN A 90 -3.59 -0.49 15.81
C ASN A 90 -4.42 0.78 16.09
N GLY A 91 -5.67 0.79 15.61
CA GLY A 91 -6.65 1.87 15.82
C GLY A 91 -6.74 2.90 14.70
N VAL A 92 -5.79 2.95 13.76
CA VAL A 92 -5.77 3.96 12.68
C VAL A 92 -6.14 3.32 11.34
N PRO A 93 -7.07 3.89 10.55
CA PRO A 93 -7.39 3.38 9.21
C PRO A 93 -6.16 3.41 8.31
N ALA A 94 -5.88 2.32 7.59
CA ALA A 94 -4.65 2.21 6.81
C ALA A 94 -4.53 3.31 5.73
N CYS A 95 -5.65 3.75 5.15
CA CYS A 95 -5.67 4.85 4.19
C CYS A 95 -5.54 6.26 4.80
N ALA A 96 -5.55 6.40 6.13
CA ALA A 96 -5.39 7.66 6.85
C ALA A 96 -4.28 7.60 7.91
N ASP A 97 -3.31 6.68 7.75
CA ASP A 97 -2.20 6.50 8.68
C ASP A 97 -0.90 7.09 8.11
N TYR A 98 -0.45 8.21 8.67
CA TYR A 98 0.80 8.87 8.30
C TYR A 98 2.03 7.97 8.49
N ASN A 99 2.06 7.15 9.55
CA ASN A 99 3.20 6.28 9.81
C ASN A 99 3.31 5.16 8.79
N LEU A 100 2.18 4.67 8.29
CA LEU A 100 2.17 3.66 7.23
C LEU A 100 2.48 4.30 5.87
N LEU A 101 1.74 5.33 5.48
CA LEU A 101 1.79 5.89 4.13
C LEU A 101 3.04 6.75 3.91
N SER A 102 3.32 7.69 4.81
CA SER A 102 4.49 8.54 4.69
C SER A 102 5.74 7.84 5.22
N ASN A 103 5.80 7.50 6.51
CA ASN A 103 7.03 6.96 7.12
C ASN A 103 7.43 5.62 6.51
N THR A 104 6.52 4.65 6.46
CA THR A 104 6.90 3.29 6.02
C THR A 104 6.99 3.16 4.50
N ALA A 105 5.96 3.57 3.76
CA ALA A 105 5.94 3.40 2.31
C ALA A 105 6.88 4.39 1.61
N ARG A 106 6.74 5.70 1.84
CA ARG A 106 7.58 6.70 1.15
C ARG A 106 9.01 6.76 1.68
N TYR A 107 9.20 6.94 2.99
CA TYR A 107 10.53 7.16 3.55
C TYR A 107 11.32 5.85 3.68
N ASP A 108 10.81 4.86 4.43
CA ASP A 108 11.57 3.64 4.73
C ASP A 108 11.73 2.70 3.52
N SER A 109 10.70 2.61 2.67
CA SER A 109 10.73 1.78 1.45
C SER A 109 11.15 2.56 0.19
N GLY A 110 11.25 3.88 0.26
CA GLY A 110 11.64 4.73 -0.88
C GLY A 110 10.58 4.85 -1.98
N PHE A 111 9.29 4.67 -1.67
CA PHE A 111 8.22 4.69 -2.67
C PHE A 111 7.95 6.10 -3.22
N GLN A 112 8.00 6.25 -4.55
CA GLN A 112 7.80 7.52 -5.25
C GLN A 112 6.55 7.55 -6.13
N GLY A 113 5.75 6.47 -6.13
CA GLY A 113 4.54 6.36 -6.93
C GLY A 113 3.32 7.00 -6.26
N TYR A 114 2.14 6.68 -6.81
CA TYR A 114 0.87 7.11 -6.26
C TYR A 114 0.36 6.12 -5.21
N ILE A 115 -0.33 6.63 -4.19
CA ILE A 115 -1.07 5.81 -3.25
C ILE A 115 -2.56 5.96 -3.60
N THR A 116 -3.25 4.84 -3.74
CA THR A 116 -4.70 4.81 -3.97
C THR A 116 -5.39 4.16 -2.78
N SER A 117 -6.65 4.52 -2.55
CA SER A 117 -7.50 3.74 -1.68
C SER A 117 -7.87 2.41 -2.34
N ASP A 118 -8.19 1.40 -1.54
CA ASP A 118 -9.12 0.36 -1.99
C ASP A 118 -10.47 1.01 -2.32
N CYS A 119 -11.31 0.32 -3.09
CA CYS A 119 -12.58 0.85 -3.57
C CYS A 119 -13.43 1.36 -2.40
N ASP A 120 -13.66 2.68 -2.35
CA ASP A 120 -14.42 3.34 -1.28
C ASP A 120 -13.82 3.25 0.14
N ALA A 121 -12.56 2.81 0.29
CA ALA A 121 -11.93 2.74 1.61
C ALA A 121 -11.87 4.10 2.31
N VAL A 122 -11.81 5.21 1.57
CA VAL A 122 -11.96 6.56 2.12
C VAL A 122 -13.35 6.74 2.73
N SER A 123 -14.43 6.41 2.02
CA SER A 123 -15.81 6.52 2.54
C SER A 123 -16.02 5.68 3.80
N ILE A 124 -15.47 4.47 3.81
CA ILE A 124 -15.55 3.49 4.90
C ILE A 124 -14.97 4.02 6.22
N ILE A 125 -13.97 4.92 6.17
CA ILE A 125 -13.42 5.59 7.36
C ILE A 125 -14.51 6.37 8.12
N ASN A 126 -15.47 6.97 7.41
CA ASN A 126 -16.61 7.62 8.03
C ASN A 126 -17.73 6.61 8.35
N THR A 127 -18.17 5.85 7.34
CA THR A 127 -19.42 5.08 7.41
C THR A 127 -19.35 3.85 8.30
N ASN A 128 -18.18 3.21 8.41
CA ASN A 128 -18.03 1.94 9.13
C ASN A 128 -17.03 2.03 10.28
N HIS A 129 -15.97 2.84 10.14
CA HIS A 129 -14.99 3.02 11.22
C HIS A 129 -15.42 4.08 12.24
N HIS A 130 -16.25 5.04 11.83
CA HIS A 130 -16.59 6.23 12.62
C HIS A 130 -15.35 6.94 13.17
N TYR A 131 -14.29 6.99 12.35
CA TYR A 131 -12.97 7.47 12.80
C TYR A 131 -12.89 8.98 12.86
N ALA A 132 -13.50 9.69 11.90
CA ALA A 132 -13.58 11.14 11.88
C ALA A 132 -15.05 11.62 11.85
N PRO A 133 -15.36 12.81 12.38
CA PRO A 133 -16.74 13.27 12.56
C PRO A 133 -17.48 13.52 11.24
N THR A 134 -16.80 14.03 10.22
CA THR A 134 -17.38 14.39 8.93
C THR A 134 -16.65 13.70 7.77
N THR A 135 -17.27 13.69 6.60
CA THR A 135 -16.62 13.18 5.37
C THR A 135 -15.47 14.09 4.96
N GLU A 136 -15.60 15.40 5.17
CA GLU A 136 -14.57 16.40 4.90
C GLU A 136 -13.33 16.17 5.77
N ASP A 137 -13.52 15.87 7.06
CA ASP A 137 -12.41 15.51 7.97
C ASP A 137 -11.69 14.25 7.49
N VAL A 138 -12.43 13.25 7.01
CA VAL A 138 -11.82 12.03 6.44
C VAL A 138 -10.99 12.35 5.20
N VAL A 139 -11.51 13.17 4.28
CA VAL A 139 -10.77 13.56 3.07
C VAL A 139 -9.50 14.31 3.44
N ALA A 140 -9.58 15.25 4.39
CA ALA A 140 -8.42 15.97 4.91
C ALA A 140 -7.40 15.01 5.52
N ASP A 141 -7.84 14.06 6.35
CA ASP A 141 -6.98 13.06 6.96
C ASP A 141 -6.26 12.18 5.93
N VAL A 142 -6.94 11.75 4.87
CA VAL A 142 -6.34 10.89 3.84
C VAL A 142 -5.34 11.67 2.98
N VAL A 143 -5.72 12.87 2.51
CA VAL A 143 -4.90 13.64 1.56
C VAL A 143 -3.67 14.25 2.23
N LEU A 144 -3.77 14.64 3.50
CA LEU A 144 -2.65 15.29 4.23
C LEU A 144 -1.65 14.29 4.84
N LYS A 145 -1.98 13.00 4.88
CA LYS A 145 -1.13 11.97 5.52
C LYS A 145 -0.40 11.04 4.54
N ALA A 146 -0.77 11.11 3.26
CA ALA A 146 -0.26 10.26 2.19
C ALA A 146 0.92 10.86 1.41
#